data_AF-A0A961MIB6-F1
#
_entry.id   AF-A0A961MIB6-F1
#
_cell.length_a   1.000
_cell.length_b   1.000
_cell.length_c   1.000
_cell.angle_alpha   90.00
_cell.angle_beta   90.00
_cell.angle_gamma   90.00
#
_symmetry.space_group_name_H-M   'P 1'
#
loop_
_entity.id
_entity.type
_entity.pdbx_description
1 polymer ?
#
loop_
_entity_poly.entity_id
_entity_poly.type
_entity_poly.pdbx_seq_one_letter_code
_entity_poly.pdbx_strand_id
1 'polypeptide(L)'
;MAPFDNMISAARAMLLVAGAGLIAGAGAGPLAEPHLRPVPRTGAEAARIAAAIGAPAGFDAAEAYEALPAGAATLRGGADFASPAPGIADARRMEFELGKALFEKHWVAAPSATRASDGLGPLFNARSCAGCHPGNARMPIPEAGAENTGLVLKLSRSAPAVDAPAIAGWHPTMPDPALGRQVQDRSLPGLPIEGRLRVAHDEIAVPLSGGETAMLRAPRYGLERAGDGAGQGDDPGLMQS
;
A
#
# COMPACT_ATOMS: atom_id res chain seq x y z
N MET A 1 -24.21 49.15 -8.85
CA MET A 1 -25.35 50.01 -9.25
C MET A 1 -26.36 49.11 -9.95
N ALA A 2 -27.47 48.84 -9.26
CA ALA A 2 -28.69 48.18 -9.70
C ALA A 2 -28.66 46.67 -10.05
N PRO A 3 -29.76 45.94 -9.78
CA PRO A 3 -29.68 44.64 -9.10
C PRO A 3 -30.44 43.52 -9.84
N PHE A 4 -30.32 42.29 -9.36
CA PHE A 4 -31.30 41.24 -9.63
C PHE A 4 -31.64 40.50 -8.34
N ASP A 5 -32.59 41.07 -7.60
CA ASP A 5 -33.49 40.27 -6.77
C ASP A 5 -34.51 39.62 -7.72
N ASN A 6 -34.63 38.29 -7.67
CA ASN A 6 -35.96 37.71 -7.75
C ASN A 6 -36.03 36.36 -7.05
N MET A 7 -36.98 36.34 -6.13
CA MET A 7 -37.37 35.31 -5.20
C MET A 7 -38.39 34.40 -5.91
N ILE A 8 -38.08 33.11 -6.06
CA ILE A 8 -39.12 32.08 -6.31
C ILE A 8 -39.04 31.05 -5.19
N SER A 9 -40.12 31.07 -4.40
CA SER A 9 -40.47 30.15 -3.35
C SER A 9 -40.79 28.75 -3.88
N ALA A 10 -40.56 27.77 -3.01
CA ALA A 10 -41.26 26.48 -2.91
C ALA A 10 -41.08 25.43 -4.02
N ALA A 11 -40.23 24.43 -3.72
CA ALA A 11 -40.64 23.02 -3.82
C ALA A 11 -39.74 22.16 -2.92
N ARG A 12 -40.23 21.81 -1.73
CA ARG A 12 -39.68 20.74 -0.90
C ARG A 12 -39.94 19.41 -1.62
N ALA A 13 -38.96 18.88 -2.33
CA ALA A 13 -38.97 17.48 -2.77
C ALA A 13 -38.09 16.69 -1.80
N MET A 14 -38.69 16.27 -0.69
CA MET A 14 -38.10 15.34 0.26
C MET A 14 -38.18 13.94 -0.38
N LEU A 15 -37.14 13.58 -1.14
CA LEU A 15 -37.04 12.25 -1.75
C LEU A 15 -36.61 11.27 -0.65
N LEU A 16 -37.59 10.70 0.05
CA LEU A 16 -37.39 9.53 0.90
C LEU A 16 -37.11 8.33 -0.01
N VAL A 17 -35.83 8.08 -0.29
CA VAL A 17 -35.39 6.80 -0.86
C VAL A 17 -35.44 5.76 0.25
N ALA A 18 -36.61 5.13 0.40
CA ALA A 18 -36.73 3.89 1.17
C ALA A 18 -36.07 2.76 0.35
N GLY A 19 -34.74 2.70 0.41
CA GLY A 19 -33.96 1.58 -0.11
C GLY A 19 -34.12 0.37 0.80
N ALA A 20 -35.25 -0.33 0.71
CA ALA A 20 -35.36 -1.69 1.20
C ALA A 20 -34.50 -2.58 0.28
N GLY A 21 -33.20 -2.61 0.54
CA GLY A 21 -32.27 -3.53 -0.09
C GLY A 21 -32.62 -4.96 0.30
N LEU A 22 -33.42 -5.62 -0.54
CA LEU A 22 -33.48 -7.07 -0.63
C LEU A 22 -32.04 -7.56 -0.82
N ILE A 23 -31.45 -8.14 0.23
CA ILE A 23 -30.23 -8.94 0.08
C ILE A 23 -30.67 -10.24 -0.60
N ALA A 24 -30.78 -10.16 -1.94
CA ALA A 24 -30.89 -11.33 -2.79
C ALA A 24 -29.68 -12.22 -2.50
N GLY A 25 -29.95 -13.52 -2.34
CA GLY A 25 -28.93 -14.53 -2.05
C GLY A 25 -27.73 -14.42 -2.97
N ALA A 26 -26.55 -14.68 -2.41
CA ALA A 26 -25.27 -14.66 -3.10
C ALA A 26 -25.26 -15.63 -4.30
N GLY A 27 -25.74 -15.17 -5.45
CA GLY A 27 -25.41 -15.75 -6.75
C GLY A 27 -24.02 -15.28 -7.15
N ALA A 28 -23.17 -16.22 -7.57
CA ALA A 28 -21.81 -15.94 -8.00
C ALA A 28 -21.80 -15.03 -9.24
N GLY A 29 -21.70 -13.72 -9.01
CA GLY A 29 -21.48 -12.72 -10.05
C GLY A 29 -20.01 -12.68 -10.49
N PRO A 30 -19.64 -11.78 -11.42
CA PRO A 30 -18.27 -11.60 -11.90
C PRO A 30 -17.27 -11.15 -10.82
N LEU A 31 -17.75 -10.74 -9.65
CA LEU A 31 -16.96 -10.43 -8.45
C LEU A 31 -17.05 -11.53 -7.38
N ALA A 32 -17.53 -12.72 -7.74
CA ALA A 32 -17.50 -13.85 -6.84
C ALA A 32 -16.04 -14.18 -6.52
N GLU A 33 -15.77 -14.41 -5.24
CA GLU A 33 -14.47 -14.86 -4.74
C GLU A 33 -14.56 -16.37 -4.47
N PRO A 34 -14.48 -17.24 -5.50
CA PRO A 34 -14.76 -18.68 -5.37
C PRO A 34 -13.77 -19.41 -4.45
N HIS A 35 -12.64 -18.78 -4.16
CA HIS A 35 -11.64 -19.29 -3.23
C HIS A 35 -11.99 -19.00 -1.77
N LEU A 36 -12.96 -18.11 -1.50
CA LEU A 36 -13.48 -17.85 -0.17
C LEU A 36 -14.65 -18.79 0.14
N ARG A 37 -14.66 -19.34 1.34
CA ARG A 37 -15.78 -20.13 1.88
C ARG A 37 -16.44 -19.33 3.02
N PRO A 38 -17.30 -18.35 2.71
CA PRO A 38 -17.93 -17.56 3.74
C PRO A 38 -18.84 -18.44 4.60
N VAL A 39 -18.69 -18.37 5.92
CA VAL A 39 -19.60 -19.02 6.86
C VAL A 39 -20.91 -18.24 6.88
N PRO A 40 -22.07 -18.86 6.57
CA PRO A 40 -23.35 -18.17 6.61
C PRO A 40 -23.66 -17.67 8.02
N ARG A 41 -24.14 -16.42 8.13
CA ARG A 41 -24.59 -15.85 9.41
C ARG A 41 -25.96 -16.39 9.77
N THR A 42 -26.18 -16.62 11.05
CA THR A 42 -27.53 -16.89 11.59
C THR A 42 -28.40 -15.64 11.50
N GLY A 43 -29.74 -15.81 11.52
CA GLY A 43 -30.66 -14.67 11.53
C GLY A 43 -30.47 -13.75 12.75
N ALA A 44 -30.15 -14.32 13.91
CA ALA A 44 -29.86 -13.57 15.13
C ALA A 44 -28.56 -12.74 15.01
N GLU A 45 -27.53 -13.28 14.36
CA GLU A 45 -26.29 -12.53 14.07
C GLU A 45 -26.54 -11.42 13.07
N ALA A 46 -27.30 -11.68 12.00
CA ALA A 46 -27.64 -10.67 11.01
C ALA A 46 -28.40 -9.49 11.64
N ALA A 47 -29.40 -9.78 12.50
CA ALA A 47 -30.16 -8.74 13.21
C ALA A 47 -29.28 -7.91 14.16
N ARG A 48 -28.39 -8.56 14.93
CA ARG A 48 -27.44 -7.85 15.80
C ARG A 48 -26.48 -6.96 15.02
N ILE A 49 -25.94 -7.45 13.90
CA ILE A 49 -25.01 -6.68 13.06
C ILE A 49 -25.72 -5.48 12.45
N ALA A 50 -26.93 -5.67 11.92
CA ALA A 50 -27.72 -4.57 11.33
C ALA A 50 -27.99 -3.45 12.34
N ALA A 51 -28.26 -3.80 13.61
CA ALA A 51 -28.41 -2.81 14.68
C ALA A 51 -27.08 -2.09 14.99
N ALA A 52 -25.94 -2.79 14.93
CA ALA A 52 -24.62 -2.24 15.24
C ALA A 52 -24.03 -1.35 14.12
N ILE A 53 -24.38 -1.59 12.86
CA ILE A 53 -23.90 -0.80 11.71
C ILE A 53 -24.92 0.23 11.20
N GLY A 54 -25.97 0.50 11.99
CA GLY A 54 -26.99 1.49 11.66
C GLY A 54 -26.39 2.88 11.46
N ALA A 55 -27.08 3.73 10.69
CA ALA A 55 -26.65 5.12 10.51
C ALA A 55 -26.64 5.85 11.88
N PRO A 56 -25.62 6.69 12.15
CA PRO A 56 -25.58 7.45 13.39
C PRO A 56 -26.75 8.42 13.46
N ALA A 57 -27.32 8.58 14.65
CA ALA A 57 -28.42 9.53 14.89
C ALA A 57 -27.92 10.98 15.04
N GLY A 58 -26.63 11.15 15.33
CA GLY A 58 -25.94 12.42 15.53
C GLY A 58 -24.43 12.23 15.56
N PHE A 59 -23.69 13.33 15.76
CA PHE A 59 -22.22 13.33 15.86
C PHE A 59 -21.76 14.05 17.14
N ASP A 60 -22.65 14.14 18.13
CA ASP A 60 -22.43 14.79 19.43
C ASP A 60 -21.73 13.89 20.45
N ALA A 61 -21.72 12.57 20.21
CA ALA A 61 -21.00 11.58 21.02
C ALA A 61 -20.45 10.46 20.14
N ALA A 62 -19.48 9.72 20.70
CA ALA A 62 -18.92 8.54 20.04
C ALA A 62 -19.94 7.41 19.98
N GLU A 63 -20.00 6.72 18.85
CA GLU A 63 -20.96 5.63 18.63
C GLU A 63 -20.55 4.35 19.38
N ALA A 64 -21.55 3.51 19.69
CA ALA A 64 -21.28 2.19 20.22
C ALA A 64 -20.43 1.40 19.20
N TYR A 65 -19.23 0.99 19.62
CA TYR A 65 -18.23 0.29 18.81
C TYR A 65 -17.46 1.14 17.79
N GLU A 66 -17.51 2.47 17.86
CA GLU A 66 -16.69 3.34 16.98
C GLU A 66 -15.20 3.01 17.05
N ALA A 67 -14.70 2.66 18.25
CA ALA A 67 -13.33 2.24 18.47
C ALA A 67 -13.01 0.79 18.02
N LEU A 68 -13.95 0.10 17.35
CA LEU A 68 -13.81 -1.28 16.86
C LEU A 68 -14.05 -1.35 15.34
N PRO A 69 -13.22 -0.72 14.50
CA PRO A 69 -13.41 -0.69 13.04
C PRO A 69 -13.39 -2.08 12.37
N ALA A 70 -12.86 -3.10 13.05
CA ALA A 70 -12.89 -4.49 12.62
C ALA A 70 -13.73 -5.39 13.57
N GLY A 71 -14.61 -4.81 14.38
CA GLY A 71 -15.40 -5.51 15.39
C GLY A 71 -14.50 -6.26 16.38
N ALA A 72 -14.83 -7.52 16.67
CA ALA A 72 -14.04 -8.39 17.56
C ALA A 72 -12.60 -8.65 17.07
N ALA A 73 -12.30 -8.44 15.79
CA ALA A 73 -10.96 -8.58 15.24
C ALA A 73 -10.11 -7.30 15.38
N THR A 74 -10.64 -6.24 15.99
CA THR A 74 -9.90 -5.00 16.20
C THR A 74 -8.74 -5.24 17.18
N LEU A 75 -7.52 -4.97 16.71
CA LEU A 75 -6.33 -4.92 17.56
C LEU A 75 -6.09 -3.48 18.01
N ARG A 76 -5.72 -3.30 19.29
CA ARG A 76 -5.35 -2.00 19.87
C ARG A 76 -3.84 -1.94 20.03
N GLY A 77 -3.22 -0.90 19.51
CA GLY A 77 -1.75 -0.76 19.43
C GLY A 77 -1.31 -0.47 18.00
N GLY A 78 -0.02 -0.20 17.78
CA GLY A 78 0.53 0.08 16.46
C GLY A 78 0.34 -1.07 15.46
N ALA A 79 0.60 -0.79 14.17
CA ALA A 79 0.40 -1.70 13.06
C ALA A 79 1.39 -2.89 13.07
N ASP A 80 1.16 -3.86 13.95
CA ASP A 80 1.77 -5.19 13.85
C ASP A 80 0.80 -6.16 13.17
N PHE A 81 0.99 -6.37 11.87
CA PHE A 81 0.27 -7.37 11.09
C PHE A 81 0.97 -8.75 11.14
N ALA A 82 1.96 -8.93 12.02
CA ALA A 82 2.62 -10.21 12.28
C ALA A 82 1.99 -10.98 13.45
N SER A 83 0.84 -10.52 13.95
CA SER A 83 0.02 -11.21 14.94
C SER A 83 -1.27 -11.77 14.32
N PRO A 84 -1.71 -12.97 14.68
CA PRO A 84 -2.96 -13.53 14.18
C PRO A 84 -4.15 -12.69 14.66
N ALA A 85 -5.14 -12.49 13.78
CA ALA A 85 -6.35 -11.75 14.13
C ALA A 85 -7.08 -12.42 15.32
N PRO A 86 -7.66 -11.65 16.26
CA PRO A 86 -8.48 -12.20 17.32
C PRO A 86 -9.63 -13.05 16.76
N GLY A 87 -9.93 -14.17 17.43
CA GLY A 87 -11.04 -15.05 17.05
C GLY A 87 -10.80 -15.98 15.85
N ILE A 88 -9.59 -16.01 15.26
CA ILE A 88 -9.29 -17.04 14.26
C ILE A 88 -9.25 -18.44 14.89
N ALA A 89 -9.74 -19.44 14.14
CA ALA A 89 -9.71 -20.84 14.55
C ALA A 89 -8.26 -21.36 14.69
N ASP A 90 -8.03 -22.30 15.60
CA ASP A 90 -6.67 -22.79 15.90
C ASP A 90 -5.95 -23.40 14.69
N ALA A 91 -6.66 -24.11 13.83
CA ALA A 91 -6.09 -24.60 12.57
C ALA A 91 -5.55 -23.47 11.69
N ARG A 92 -6.25 -22.32 11.64
CA ARG A 92 -5.82 -21.12 10.89
C ARG A 92 -4.68 -20.39 11.60
N ARG A 93 -4.52 -20.53 12.91
CA ARG A 93 -3.36 -20.00 13.65
C ARG A 93 -2.07 -20.68 13.18
N MET A 94 -2.09 -22.01 13.03
CA MET A 94 -0.91 -22.73 12.54
C MET A 94 -0.52 -22.32 11.11
N GLU A 95 -1.51 -22.16 10.22
CA GLU A 95 -1.27 -21.64 8.87
C GLU A 95 -0.68 -20.22 8.88
N PHE A 96 -1.19 -19.36 9.77
CA PHE A 96 -0.67 -18.00 9.96
C PHE A 96 0.80 -18.02 10.40
N GLU A 97 1.14 -18.80 11.42
CA GLU A 97 2.52 -18.90 11.93
C GLU A 97 3.47 -19.50 10.89
N LEU A 98 3.02 -20.47 10.09
CA LEU A 98 3.81 -21.01 8.99
C LEU A 98 4.09 -19.93 7.92
N GLY A 99 3.08 -19.16 7.55
CA GLY A 99 3.22 -18.04 6.61
C GLY A 99 4.17 -16.96 7.13
N LYS A 100 4.03 -16.60 8.41
CA LYS A 100 4.93 -15.67 9.11
C LYS A 100 6.37 -16.17 9.10
N ALA A 101 6.60 -17.44 9.43
CA ALA A 101 7.93 -18.02 9.42
C ALA A 101 8.59 -17.95 8.03
N LEU A 102 7.81 -18.15 6.96
CA LEU A 102 8.31 -17.97 5.59
C LEU A 102 8.61 -16.50 5.25
N PHE A 103 7.77 -15.58 5.71
CA PHE A 103 7.91 -14.14 5.47
C PHE A 103 9.15 -13.54 6.16
N GLU A 104 9.44 -14.01 7.38
CA GLU A 104 10.58 -13.59 8.20
C GLU A 104 11.88 -14.29 7.81
N LYS A 105 11.79 -15.42 7.11
CA LYS A 105 12.94 -16.23 6.71
C LYS A 105 13.97 -15.45 5.91
N HIS A 106 15.22 -15.55 6.34
CA HIS A 106 16.35 -15.04 5.58
C HIS A 106 16.84 -16.04 4.54
N TRP A 107 16.92 -15.57 3.29
CA TRP A 107 17.59 -16.23 2.19
C TRP A 107 19.10 -16.03 2.27
N VAL A 108 19.85 -17.05 1.86
CA VAL A 108 21.31 -17.06 1.81
C VAL A 108 21.80 -17.36 0.40
N ALA A 109 23.03 -16.96 0.10
CA ALA A 109 23.64 -17.12 -1.21
C ALA A 109 23.73 -18.60 -1.62
N ALA A 110 23.46 -18.85 -2.89
CA ALA A 110 23.63 -20.17 -3.48
C ALA A 110 25.05 -20.43 -3.99
N PRO A 111 25.56 -21.67 -3.84
CA PRO A 111 24.99 -22.79 -3.08
C PRO A 111 25.24 -22.68 -1.57
N SER A 112 24.30 -23.17 -0.75
CA SER A 112 24.44 -23.22 0.71
C SER A 112 24.18 -24.63 1.28
N ALA A 113 24.81 -24.95 2.41
CA ALA A 113 24.51 -26.15 3.19
C ALA A 113 23.05 -26.14 3.70
N THR A 114 22.47 -24.96 3.91
CA THR A 114 21.08 -24.77 4.33
C THR A 114 20.15 -24.71 3.10
N ARG A 115 19.99 -25.85 2.40
CA ARG A 115 19.22 -25.93 1.14
C ARG A 115 17.82 -25.31 1.19
N ALA A 116 17.16 -25.40 2.35
CA ALA A 116 15.84 -24.82 2.53
C ALA A 116 15.85 -23.28 2.38
N SER A 117 16.93 -22.60 2.74
CA SER A 117 17.06 -21.12 2.71
C SER A 117 17.97 -20.63 1.57
N ASP A 118 18.33 -21.52 0.66
CA ASP A 118 19.17 -21.21 -0.48
C ASP A 118 18.39 -20.46 -1.58
N GLY A 119 19.09 -19.81 -2.50
CA GLY A 119 18.52 -19.16 -3.68
C GLY A 119 18.61 -17.64 -3.69
N LEU A 120 19.34 -17.02 -2.75
CA LEU A 120 19.63 -15.59 -2.84
C LEU A 120 20.57 -15.33 -4.01
N GLY A 121 20.12 -14.52 -4.97
CA GLY A 121 20.91 -14.11 -6.12
C GLY A 121 22.09 -13.19 -5.76
N PRO A 122 23.00 -12.93 -6.73
CA PRO A 122 24.18 -12.10 -6.51
C PRO A 122 23.86 -10.63 -6.17
N LEU A 123 22.72 -10.13 -6.66
CA LEU A 123 22.20 -8.79 -6.45
C LEU A 123 20.78 -8.91 -5.87
N PHE A 124 20.45 -8.06 -4.89
CA PHE A 124 19.17 -8.10 -4.18
C PHE A 124 18.87 -6.74 -3.51
N ASN A 125 17.61 -6.48 -3.17
CA ASN A 125 17.24 -5.36 -2.29
C ASN A 125 17.08 -5.79 -0.82
N ALA A 126 16.59 -7.01 -0.57
CA ALA A 126 16.41 -7.57 0.77
C ALA A 126 16.61 -9.08 0.79
N ARG A 127 16.95 -9.60 1.97
CA ARG A 127 17.16 -11.04 2.20
C ARG A 127 15.95 -11.75 2.78
N SER A 128 14.89 -11.03 3.11
CA SER A 128 13.61 -11.55 3.60
C SER A 128 12.51 -10.55 3.25
N CYS A 129 11.26 -11.00 3.22
CA CYS A 129 10.12 -10.11 3.02
C CYS A 129 10.01 -9.12 4.17
N ALA A 130 10.18 -9.62 5.41
CA ALA A 130 10.21 -8.81 6.62
C ALA A 130 11.31 -7.73 6.62
N GLY A 131 12.38 -7.91 5.85
CA GLY A 131 13.46 -6.92 5.73
C GLY A 131 13.00 -5.58 5.15
N CYS A 132 11.94 -5.56 4.34
CA CYS A 132 11.28 -4.32 3.87
C CYS A 132 9.88 -4.11 4.46
N HIS A 133 9.37 -5.09 5.20
CA HIS A 133 8.02 -5.11 5.78
C HIS A 133 8.04 -5.58 7.24
N PRO A 134 8.67 -4.83 8.16
CA PRO A 134 8.72 -5.23 9.57
C PRO A 134 7.30 -5.24 10.17
N GLY A 135 7.01 -6.25 10.99
CA GLY A 135 5.65 -6.45 11.50
C GLY A 135 4.61 -6.62 10.39
N ASN A 136 5.03 -7.09 9.21
CA ASN A 136 4.22 -7.15 7.98
C ASN A 136 3.60 -5.80 7.58
N ALA A 137 4.20 -4.68 8.01
CA ALA A 137 3.74 -3.34 7.73
C ALA A 137 4.56 -2.67 6.61
N ARG A 138 4.21 -1.43 6.28
CA ARG A 138 5.01 -0.60 5.37
C ARG A 138 6.16 0.04 6.16
N MET A 139 7.38 -0.03 5.63
CA MET A 139 8.48 0.76 6.16
C MET A 139 8.23 2.27 6.00
N PRO A 140 8.57 3.09 7.02
CA PRO A 140 8.61 4.53 6.86
C PRO A 140 9.52 4.93 5.70
N ILE A 141 9.19 6.03 5.03
CA ILE A 141 10.09 6.65 4.07
C ILE A 141 11.34 7.11 4.84
N PRO A 142 12.56 6.78 4.38
CA PRO A 142 13.77 7.19 5.07
C PRO A 142 13.90 8.72 5.09
N GLU A 143 14.39 9.24 6.21
CA GLU A 143 14.76 10.65 6.32
C GLU A 143 15.94 10.99 5.40
N ALA A 144 16.13 12.28 5.12
CA ALA A 144 17.22 12.72 4.26
C ALA A 144 18.58 12.27 4.83
N GLY A 145 19.37 11.57 3.99
CA GLY A 145 20.67 11.01 4.38
C GLY A 145 20.62 9.68 5.14
N ALA A 146 19.44 9.19 5.53
CA ALA A 146 19.30 7.86 6.11
C ALA A 146 19.45 6.76 5.04
N GLU A 147 19.81 5.55 5.46
CA GLU A 147 19.84 4.42 4.56
C GLU A 147 18.44 4.06 4.06
N ASN A 148 18.35 3.65 2.79
CA ASN A 148 17.12 3.11 2.25
C ASN A 148 16.83 1.74 2.86
N THR A 149 15.69 1.63 3.53
CA THR A 149 15.29 0.42 4.26
C THR A 149 14.07 -0.28 3.67
N GLY A 150 13.45 0.26 2.63
CA GLY A 150 12.22 -0.35 2.08
C GLY A 150 11.65 0.27 0.80
N LEU A 151 12.27 1.33 0.27
CA LEU A 151 11.90 1.84 -1.05
C LEU A 151 12.65 1.09 -2.13
N VAL A 152 12.02 0.97 -3.29
CA VAL A 152 12.57 0.28 -4.45
C VAL A 152 12.44 1.19 -5.64
N LEU A 153 13.53 1.39 -6.37
CA LEU A 153 13.55 2.17 -7.60
C LEU A 153 13.28 1.27 -8.79
N LYS A 154 12.15 1.48 -9.47
CA LYS A 154 11.81 0.80 -10.73
C LYS A 154 12.15 1.69 -11.91
N LEU A 155 12.75 1.09 -12.92
CA LEU A 155 13.21 1.76 -14.13
C LEU A 155 12.45 1.21 -15.34
N SER A 156 12.14 2.10 -16.26
CA SER A 156 11.54 1.77 -17.55
C SER A 156 11.98 2.77 -18.60
N ARG A 157 12.16 2.28 -19.82
CA ARG A 157 12.39 3.09 -21.00
C ARG A 157 11.18 2.98 -21.92
N SER A 158 10.93 4.01 -22.71
CA SER A 158 9.94 3.91 -23.79
C SER A 158 10.32 2.75 -24.72
N ALA A 159 9.37 1.85 -24.96
CA ALA A 159 9.55 0.80 -25.96
C ALA A 159 8.96 1.23 -27.31
N PRO A 160 9.34 0.57 -28.41
CA PRO A 160 8.68 0.75 -29.69
C PRO A 160 7.17 0.55 -29.56
N ALA A 161 6.41 1.28 -30.39
CA ALA A 161 4.98 1.04 -30.53
C ALA A 161 4.74 -0.42 -30.89
N VAL A 162 4.04 -1.12 -30.02
CA VAL A 162 3.46 -2.44 -30.30
C VAL A 162 1.97 -2.23 -30.51
N ASP A 163 1.33 -3.09 -31.31
CA ASP A 163 -0.13 -3.17 -31.35
C ASP A 163 -0.63 -3.66 -29.98
N ALA A 164 -0.76 -2.74 -29.05
CA ALA A 164 -1.21 -2.96 -27.69
C ALA A 164 -2.71 -2.67 -27.55
N PRO A 165 -3.38 -3.32 -26.59
CA PRO A 165 -4.83 -3.28 -26.47
C PRO A 165 -5.34 -1.86 -26.26
N ALA A 166 -6.61 -1.65 -26.62
CA ALA A 166 -7.39 -0.42 -26.78
C ALA A 166 -7.47 0.55 -25.57
N ILE A 167 -6.39 0.73 -24.81
CA ILE A 167 -6.29 1.69 -23.71
C ILE A 167 -5.67 2.96 -24.27
N ALA A 168 -6.50 3.99 -24.47
CA ALA A 168 -6.05 5.31 -24.88
C ALA A 168 -5.01 5.86 -23.89
N GLY A 169 -3.87 6.33 -24.39
CA GLY A 169 -2.77 6.85 -23.58
C GLY A 169 -1.84 5.79 -22.99
N TRP A 170 -1.94 4.52 -23.41
CA TRP A 170 -0.97 3.51 -22.99
C TRP A 170 0.39 3.74 -23.64
N HIS A 171 1.44 3.80 -22.82
CA HIS A 171 2.82 3.94 -23.26
C HIS A 171 3.56 2.59 -23.10
N PRO A 172 4.03 1.98 -24.20
CA PRO A 172 4.83 0.76 -24.12
C PRO A 172 6.14 1.03 -23.36
N THR A 173 6.50 0.13 -22.45
CA THR A 173 7.76 0.22 -21.69
C THR A 173 8.61 -1.03 -21.79
N MET A 174 9.92 -0.84 -21.87
CA MET A 174 10.93 -1.90 -21.87
C MET A 174 11.92 -1.71 -20.72
N PRO A 175 12.57 -2.78 -20.24
CA PRO A 175 13.62 -2.66 -19.23
C PRO A 175 14.80 -1.82 -19.71
N ASP A 176 15.53 -1.25 -18.76
CA ASP A 176 16.87 -0.75 -18.99
C ASP A 176 17.80 -1.93 -19.40
N PRO A 177 18.66 -1.78 -20.41
CA PRO A 177 19.53 -2.87 -20.87
C PRO A 177 20.58 -3.30 -19.86
N ALA A 178 20.98 -2.42 -18.93
CA ALA A 178 21.99 -2.72 -17.90
C ALA A 178 21.34 -3.06 -16.56
N LEU A 179 20.30 -2.33 -16.16
CA LEU A 179 19.68 -2.40 -14.83
C LEU A 179 18.35 -3.17 -14.80
N GLY A 180 17.86 -3.60 -15.96
CA GLY A 180 16.57 -4.28 -16.04
C GLY A 180 15.40 -3.36 -15.66
N ARG A 181 14.51 -3.84 -14.79
CA ARG A 181 13.31 -3.08 -14.36
C ARG A 181 13.42 -2.49 -12.96
N GLN A 182 14.47 -2.82 -12.22
CA GLN A 182 14.58 -2.50 -10.81
C GLN A 182 16.03 -2.50 -10.35
N VAL A 183 16.44 -1.41 -9.71
CA VAL A 183 17.78 -1.29 -9.14
C VAL A 183 17.93 -2.13 -7.88
N GLN A 184 18.97 -2.94 -7.83
CA GLN A 184 19.40 -3.74 -6.69
C GLN A 184 20.48 -3.00 -5.89
N ASP A 185 20.14 -2.56 -4.69
CA ASP A 185 21.00 -1.72 -3.83
C ASP A 185 21.91 -2.52 -2.88
N ARG A 186 21.86 -3.85 -2.95
CA ARG A 186 22.75 -4.76 -2.23
C ARG A 186 23.26 -5.87 -3.14
N SER A 187 24.39 -6.44 -2.74
CA SER A 187 25.09 -7.49 -3.46
C SER A 187 25.72 -8.47 -2.47
N LEU A 188 26.13 -9.64 -2.99
CA LEU A 188 26.99 -10.54 -2.26
C LEU A 188 28.41 -9.95 -2.09
N PRO A 189 29.18 -10.38 -1.07
CA PRO A 189 30.55 -9.91 -0.88
C PRO A 189 31.40 -10.05 -2.14
N GLY A 190 32.15 -9.00 -2.47
CA GLY A 190 33.03 -8.97 -3.65
C GLY A 190 32.34 -8.57 -4.95
N LEU A 191 31.02 -8.35 -4.96
CA LEU A 191 30.29 -7.83 -6.12
C LEU A 191 29.90 -6.36 -5.91
N PRO A 192 30.00 -5.50 -6.95
CA PRO A 192 29.46 -4.15 -6.87
C PRO A 192 27.93 -4.19 -6.80
N ILE A 193 27.34 -3.22 -6.09
CA ILE A 193 25.89 -2.94 -6.15
C ILE A 193 25.56 -2.15 -7.42
N GLU A 194 24.29 -2.14 -7.83
CA GLU A 194 23.86 -1.37 -9.00
C GLU A 194 23.77 0.14 -8.70
N GLY A 195 23.37 0.48 -7.47
CA GLY A 195 23.40 1.84 -6.94
C GLY A 195 22.60 1.98 -5.64
N ARG A 196 22.73 3.12 -4.96
CA ARG A 196 22.02 3.46 -3.72
C ARG A 196 20.96 4.50 -4.00
N LEU A 197 19.73 4.22 -3.56
CA LEU A 197 18.65 5.20 -3.58
C LEU A 197 18.92 6.27 -2.52
N ARG A 198 18.88 7.54 -2.94
CA ARG A 198 18.91 8.72 -2.08
C ARG A 198 17.54 9.39 -2.11
N VAL A 199 17.08 9.78 -0.93
CA VAL A 199 15.83 10.53 -0.77
C VAL A 199 16.17 11.84 -0.08
N ALA A 200 15.80 12.95 -0.71
CA ALA A 200 15.72 14.26 -0.09
C ALA A 200 14.26 14.72 -0.09
N HIS A 201 13.94 15.76 0.67
CA HIS A 201 12.58 16.30 0.68
C HIS A 201 12.63 17.82 0.59
N ASP A 202 11.72 18.38 -0.20
CA ASP A 202 11.38 19.80 -0.19
C ASP A 202 10.13 20.03 0.64
N GLU A 203 10.11 21.15 1.36
CA GLU A 203 8.94 21.56 2.12
C GLU A 203 8.03 22.46 1.29
N ILE A 204 6.73 22.18 1.36
CA ILE A 204 5.68 22.94 0.66
C ILE A 204 4.70 23.45 1.70
N ALA A 205 4.63 24.76 1.87
CA ALA A 205 3.64 25.41 2.71
C ALA A 205 2.26 25.39 2.03
N VAL A 206 1.26 24.85 2.71
CA VAL A 206 -0.13 24.80 2.25
C VAL A 206 -1.02 25.54 3.25
N PRO A 207 -1.58 26.70 2.89
CA PRO A 207 -2.49 27.43 3.77
C PRO A 207 -3.80 26.66 3.94
N LEU A 208 -4.30 26.59 5.16
CA LEU A 208 -5.58 25.98 5.52
C LEU A 208 -6.67 27.05 5.67
N SER A 209 -7.94 26.65 5.54
CA SER A 209 -9.09 27.58 5.60
C SER A 209 -9.25 28.29 6.95
N GLY A 210 -8.68 27.73 8.02
CA GLY A 210 -8.65 28.33 9.37
C GLY A 210 -7.55 29.37 9.59
N GLY A 211 -6.74 29.69 8.57
CA GLY A 211 -5.60 30.63 8.67
C GLY A 211 -4.29 29.99 9.14
N GLU A 212 -4.31 28.71 9.50
CA GLU A 212 -3.12 27.91 9.79
C GLU A 212 -2.39 27.50 8.50
N THR A 213 -1.14 27.02 8.60
CA THR A 213 -0.38 26.49 7.46
C THR A 213 0.13 25.10 7.78
N ALA A 214 -0.14 24.15 6.89
CA ALA A 214 0.45 22.82 6.93
C ALA A 214 1.73 22.77 6.10
N MET A 215 2.75 22.06 6.58
CA MET A 215 3.97 21.79 5.82
C MET A 215 3.90 20.40 5.22
N LEU A 216 3.82 20.31 3.90
CA LEU A 216 3.91 19.04 3.17
C LEU A 216 5.34 18.79 2.73
N ARG A 217 5.69 17.52 2.49
CA ARG A 217 7.00 17.12 1.98
C ARG A 217 6.87 16.57 0.57
N ALA A 218 7.63 17.13 -0.37
CA ALA A 218 7.80 16.58 -1.70
C ALA A 218 9.14 15.82 -1.79
N PRO A 219 9.13 14.50 -2.00
CA PRO A 219 10.37 13.74 -2.09
C PRO A 219 11.10 14.01 -3.41
N ARG A 220 12.43 14.14 -3.32
CA ARG A 220 13.37 14.09 -4.45
C ARG A 220 14.17 12.79 -4.36
N TYR A 221 14.16 12.03 -5.45
CA TYR A 221 14.87 10.76 -5.53
C TYR A 221 16.13 10.91 -6.38
N GLY A 222 17.22 10.32 -5.92
CA GLY A 222 18.49 10.23 -6.65
C GLY A 222 19.05 8.81 -6.60
N LEU A 223 19.88 8.46 -7.58
CA LEU A 223 20.57 7.18 -7.64
C LEU A 223 22.08 7.43 -7.65
N GLU A 224 22.78 6.93 -6.64
CA GLU A 224 24.24 7.01 -6.52
C GLU A 224 24.87 5.67 -6.92
N ARG A 225 25.67 5.63 -8.00
CA ARG A 225 26.27 4.37 -8.50
C ARG A 225 27.73 4.22 -8.05
N ALA A 226 28.20 2.98 -8.04
CA ALA A 226 29.60 2.69 -7.72
C ALA A 226 30.53 3.25 -8.82
N GLY A 227 31.35 4.23 -8.47
CA GLY A 227 32.25 4.95 -9.40
C GLY A 227 31.90 6.43 -9.58
N ASP A 228 30.69 6.83 -9.16
CA ASP A 228 30.26 8.22 -9.11
C ASP A 228 30.95 8.84 -7.89
N GLY A 229 32.15 9.39 -8.08
CA GLY A 229 32.85 10.11 -7.01
C GLY A 229 31.92 11.15 -6.37
N ALA A 230 32.12 11.43 -5.08
CA ALA A 230 31.40 12.48 -4.37
C ALA A 230 31.44 13.80 -5.18
N GLY A 231 30.34 14.15 -5.83
CA GLY A 231 30.22 15.39 -6.61
C GLY A 231 29.97 15.24 -8.11
N GLN A 232 29.02 14.44 -8.55
CA GLN A 232 28.31 14.71 -9.80
C GLN A 232 26.81 14.73 -9.51
N GLY A 233 26.32 15.93 -9.17
CA GLY A 233 24.89 16.21 -9.11
C GLY A 233 24.27 16.07 -10.49
N ASP A 234 23.00 15.67 -10.48
CA ASP A 234 22.03 15.78 -11.56
C ASP A 234 22.47 15.21 -12.91
N ASP A 235 22.19 13.92 -13.13
CA ASP A 235 21.81 13.46 -14.47
C ASP A 235 20.32 13.79 -14.68
N PRO A 236 19.97 14.86 -15.42
CA PRO A 236 18.58 15.21 -15.69
C PRO A 236 17.86 14.16 -16.55
N GLY A 237 18.55 13.15 -17.08
CA GLY A 237 17.97 12.09 -17.92
C GLY A 237 17.16 11.02 -17.16
N LEU A 238 17.23 10.98 -15.82
CA LEU A 238 16.43 10.07 -14.99
C LEU A 238 15.14 10.72 -14.44
N MET A 239 14.95 12.01 -14.65
CA MET A 239 13.72 12.70 -14.27
C MET A 239 12.81 12.89 -15.50
N GLN A 240 11.62 12.32 -15.39
CA GLN A 240 10.42 12.58 -16.22
C GLN A 240 10.32 11.78 -17.53
N SER A 241 9.75 10.59 -17.40
CA SER A 241 8.69 10.09 -18.30
C SER A 241 7.66 9.34 -17.50
#